data_AF-A0A7X2D8W2-F1
#
_entry.id   AF-A0A7X2D8W2-F1
#
_cell.length_a   1.000
_cell.length_b   1.000
_cell.length_c   1.000
_cell.angle_alpha   90.00
_cell.angle_beta   90.00
_cell.angle_gamma   90.00
#
_symmetry.space_group_name_H-M   'P 1'
#
loop_
_entity.id
_entity.type
_entity.pdbx_description
1 polymer ?
#
loop_
_entity_poly.entity_id
_entity_poly.type
_entity_poly.pdbx_seq_one_letter_code
_entity_poly.pdbx_strand_id
1 'polypeptide(L)' 'MKKYWRCFVCNDIHYGVKPPEICPTCLAKSAYVEISSEEAKKISGLTEVEFDKEKFLESIERFTENNEFQVNPDR' A
#
# COMPACT_ATOMS: atom_id res chain seq x y z
N MET A 1 -7.98 -8.30 18.66
CA MET A 1 -7.14 -7.14 18.29
C MET A 1 -6.60 -7.36 16.88
N LYS A 2 -6.55 -6.33 16.03
CA LYS A 2 -5.93 -6.45 14.70
C LYS A 2 -4.41 -6.50 14.83
N LYS A 3 -3.76 -7.19 13.89
CA LYS A 3 -2.32 -7.41 13.83
C LYS A 3 -1.83 -7.27 12.39
N TYR A 4 -0.53 -7.07 12.22
CA TYR A 4 0.11 -7.10 10.91
C TYR A 4 0.53 -8.52 10.57
N TRP A 5 0.25 -8.92 9.33
CA TRP A 5 0.60 -10.20 8.77
C TRP A 5 1.36 -9.98 7.48
N ARG A 6 2.49 -10.65 7.28
CA ARG A 6 3.28 -10.55 6.07
C ARG A 6 3.29 -11.86 5.30
N CYS A 7 3.02 -11.79 4.00
CA CYS A 7 3.27 -12.90 3.11
C CYS A 7 4.78 -13.15 3.00
N PHE A 8 5.28 -14.32 3.42
CA PHE A 8 6.72 -14.62 3.33
C PHE A 8 7.20 -14.90 1.90
N VAL A 9 6.29 -14.98 0.92
CA VAL A 9 6.61 -15.18 -0.50
C VAL A 9 6.79 -13.84 -1.22
N CYS A 10 5.85 -12.90 -1.07
CA CYS A 10 5.82 -11.65 -1.84
C CYS A 10 5.84 -10.36 -1.01
N ASN A 11 5.92 -10.46 0.32
CA ASN A 11 5.90 -9.34 1.26
C ASN A 11 4.60 -8.51 1.30
N ASP A 12 3.50 -9.00 0.74
CA ASP A 12 2.17 -8.42 0.96
C ASP A 12 1.88 -8.26 2.47
N ILE A 13 1.46 -7.06 2.88
CA ILE A 13 1.16 -6.72 4.28
C ILE A 13 -0.36 -6.65 4.47
N HIS A 14 -0.90 -7.54 5.29
CA HIS A 14 -2.31 -7.57 5.67
C HIS A 14 -2.49 -7.08 7.11
N TYR A 15 -3.39 -6.11 7.33
CA TYR A 15 -3.76 -5.64 8.67
C TYR A 15 -5.15 -6.15 9.06
N GLY A 16 -5.20 -7.13 9.97
CA GLY A 16 -6.44 -7.85 10.29
C GLY A 16 -6.36 -8.70 11.55
N VAL A 17 -7.50 -9.27 11.97
CA VAL A 17 -7.56 -10.18 13.12
C VAL A 17 -6.88 -11.52 12.82
N LYS A 18 -6.91 -11.95 11.55
CA LYS A 18 -6.27 -13.15 11.01
C LYS A 18 -5.76 -12.86 9.59
N PRO A 19 -4.75 -13.58 9.08
CA PRO A 19 -4.32 -13.41 7.69
C PRO A 19 -5.32 -14.09 6.72
N PRO A 20 -5.30 -13.73 5.43
CA PRO A 20 -6.04 -14.46 4.41
C PRO A 20 -5.44 -15.87 4.21
N GLU A 21 -6.28 -16.83 3.81
CA GLU A 21 -5.83 -18.20 3.49
C GLU A 21 -5.01 -18.25 2.19
N ILE A 22 -5.34 -17.38 1.23
CA ILE A 22 -4.65 -17.24 -0.05
C ILE A 22 -4.16 -15.79 -0.14
N CYS A 23 -2.87 -15.59 -0.41
CA CYS A 23 -2.33 -14.26 -0.65
C CYS A 23 -2.99 -13.63 -1.89
N PRO A 24 -3.58 -12.42 -1.82
CA PRO A 24 -4.23 -11.79 -2.96
C PRO A 24 -3.22 -11.34 -4.03
N THR A 25 -1.94 -11.19 -3.65
CA THR A 25 -0.88 -10.70 -4.53
C THR A 25 -0.19 -11.85 -5.29
N CYS A 26 0.19 -12.93 -4.60
CA CYS A 26 0.96 -14.03 -5.21
C CYS A 26 0.26 -15.39 -5.23
N LEU A 27 -0.97 -15.48 -4.70
CA LEU A 27 -1.79 -16.70 -4.66
C LEU A 27 -1.22 -17.87 -3.83
N ALA A 28 -0.13 -17.65 -3.08
CA ALA A 28 0.39 -18.65 -2.15
C ALA A 28 -0.61 -18.94 -1.01
N LYS A 29 -0.79 -20.23 -0.69
CA LYS A 29 -1.67 -20.70 0.39
C LYS A 29 -0.96 -20.69 1.74
N SER A 30 -1.67 -20.28 2.79
CA SER A 30 -1.19 -20.27 4.19
C SER A 30 0.18 -19.60 4.35
N ALA A 31 0.40 -18.53 3.58
CA ALA A 31 1.72 -17.95 3.37
C ALA A 31 2.04 -16.75 4.28
N TYR A 32 1.30 -16.56 5.38
CA TYR A 32 1.41 -15.37 6.23
C TYR A 32 1.97 -15.68 7.62
N VAL A 33 2.82 -14.78 8.10
CA VAL A 33 3.33 -14.75 9.48
C VAL A 33 2.96 -13.43 10.13
N GLU A 34 2.68 -13.45 11.44
CA GLU A 34 2.49 -12.23 12.22
C GLU A 34 3.82 -11.47 12.33
N ILE A 35 3.78 -10.14 12.16
CA ILE A 35 4.95 -9.27 12.23
C ILE A 35 4.67 -8.06 13.12
N SER A 36 5.74 -7.34 13.53
CA SER A 36 5.58 -6.11 14.31
C SER A 36 5.17 -4.91 13.45
N SER A 37 4.68 -3.85 14.10
CA SER A 37 4.41 -2.57 13.43
C SER A 37 5.67 -1.95 12.81
N GLU A 38 6.83 -2.16 13.42
CA GLU A 38 8.12 -1.64 12.96
C GLU A 38 8.59 -2.35 11.69
N GLU A 39 8.41 -3.67 11.61
CA GLU A 39 8.68 -4.43 10.38
C GLU A 39 7.73 -4.00 9.26
N ALA A 40 6.43 -3.87 9.55
CA ALA A 40 5.45 -3.43 8.56
C ALA A 40 5.80 -2.06 7.97
N LYS A 41 6.20 -1.09 8.82
CA LYS A 41 6.62 0.25 8.37
C LYS A 41 7.83 0.20 7.44
N LYS A 42 8.83 -0.63 7.75
CA LYS A 42 10.04 -0.78 6.92
C LYS A 42 9.72 -1.35 5.54
N ILE A 43 8.79 -2.29 5.47
CA ILE A 43 8.45 -2.99 4.22
C ILE A 43 7.55 -2.15 3.33
N SER A 44 6.56 -1.45 3.91
CA SER A 44 5.65 -0.61 3.13
C SER A 44 6.31 0.64 2.54
N GLY A 45 7.56 0.95 2.90
CA GLY A 45 8.27 2.12 2.40
C GLY A 45 7.55 3.43 2.71
N LEU A 46 6.83 3.48 3.85
CA LEU A 46 6.07 4.67 4.25
C LEU A 46 7.03 5.85 4.35
N THR A 47 6.77 6.88 3.57
CA THR A 47 7.48 8.15 3.68
C THR A 47 6.95 8.89 4.92
N GLU A 48 7.81 9.67 5.57
CA GLU A 48 7.41 10.58 6.66
C GLU A 48 6.77 11.87 6.12
N VAL A 49 6.47 11.92 4.82
CA VAL A 49 5.85 13.07 4.18
C VAL A 49 4.38 13.09 4.59
N GLU A 50 3.99 14.14 5.31
CA GLU A 50 2.59 14.37 5.63
C GLU A 50 1.79 14.58 4.34
N PHE A 51 0.63 13.92 4.26
CA PHE A 51 -0.24 14.06 3.09
C PHE A 51 -0.81 15.48 3.03
N ASP A 52 -0.58 16.14 1.91
CA ASP A 52 -1.09 17.47 1.59
C ASP A 52 -1.90 17.34 0.30
N LYS A 53 -3.19 17.68 0.38
CA LYS A 53 -4.14 17.45 -0.71
C LYS A 53 -3.77 18.29 -1.92
N GLU A 54 -3.43 19.56 -1.71
CA GLU A 54 -3.10 20.52 -2.76
C GLU A 54 -1.81 20.10 -3.49
N LYS A 55 -0.76 19.73 -2.76
CA LYS A 55 0.49 19.23 -3.35
C LYS A 55 0.30 17.92 -4.10
N PHE A 56 -0.57 17.05 -3.61
CA PHE A 56 -0.90 15.80 -4.30
C PHE A 56 -1.62 16.08 -5.62
N LEU A 57 -2.61 16.99 -5.63
CA LEU A 57 -3.30 17.41 -6.84
C LEU A 57 -2.33 18.02 -7.86
N GLU A 58 -1.47 18.95 -7.44
CA GLU A 58 -0.43 19.55 -8.29
C GLU A 58 0.48 18.46 -8.91
N SER A 59 0.86 17.46 -8.11
CA SER A 59 1.70 16.37 -8.58
C SER A 59 1.02 15.50 -9.63
N ILE A 60 -0.30 15.25 -9.48
CA ILE A 60 -1.07 14.51 -10.49
C ILE A 60 -1.22 15.37 -11.75
N GLU A 61 -1.58 16.65 -11.64
CA GLU A 61 -1.71 17.56 -12.79
C GLU A 61 -0.40 17.60 -13.59
N ARG A 62 0.74 17.79 -12.92
CA ARG A 62 2.07 17.74 -13.55
C ARG A 62 2.37 16.41 -14.23
N PHE A 63 1.93 15.29 -13.64
CA PHE A 63 2.09 13.98 -14.26
C PHE A 63 1.30 13.88 -15.58
N THR A 64 0.11 14.50 -15.65
CA THR A 64 -0.70 14.49 -16.88
C THR A 64 -0.12 15.30 -18.03
N GLU A 65 0.71 16.31 -17.77
CA GLU A 65 1.31 17.17 -18.81
C GLU A 65 2.09 16.40 -19.88
N ASN A 66 2.62 15.23 -19.54
CA ASN A 66 3.41 14.38 -20.43
C ASN A 66 2.66 13.11 -20.87
N ASN A 67 1.33 13.08 -20.76
CA ASN A 67 0.51 11.91 -21.06
C ASN A 67 -0.75 12.27 -21.88
N GLU A 68 -1.40 11.26 -22.48
CA GLU A 68 -2.62 11.43 -23.29
C GLU A 68 -3.90 11.64 -22.45
N PHE A 69 -3.82 11.43 -21.14
CA PHE A 69 -4.93 11.58 -20.21
C PHE A 69 -4.79 12.86 -19.38
N GLN A 70 -5.91 13.34 -18.85
CA GLN A 70 -5.98 14.51 -17.96
C GLN A 70 -6.62 14.15 -16.62
N VAL A 71 -6.42 15.01 -15.62
CA VAL A 71 -7.18 14.95 -14.37
C VAL A 71 -8.67 15.17 -14.67
N ASN A 72 -9.56 14.49 -13.95
CA ASN A 72 -11.00 14.69 -14.10
C ASN A 72 -11.33 16.19 -13.89
N PRO A 73 -11.95 16.87 -14.89
CA PRO A 73 -12.28 18.28 -14.77
C PRO A 73 -13.31 18.61 -13.67
N ASP A 74 -14.08 17.62 -13.19
CA ASP A 74 -15.12 17.77 -12.14
C ASP A 74 -14.55 17.81 -10.70
N ARG A 75 -13.41 18.49 -10.51
CA ARG A 75 -12.66 18.59 -9.24
C ARG A 75 -13.49 19.08 -8.05
#